data_AF-A0A2D8QBA7-F1
#
_entry.id   AF-A0A2D8QBA7-F1
#
_cell.length_a   1.000
_cell.length_b   1.000
_cell.length_c   1.000
_cell.angle_alpha   90.00
_cell.angle_beta   90.00
_cell.angle_gamma   90.00
#
_symmetry.space_group_name_H-M   'P 1'
#
loop_
_entity.id
_entity.type
_entity.pdbx_description
1 polymer ?
#
loop_
_entity_poly.entity_id
_entity_poly.type
_entity_poly.pdbx_seq_one_letter_code
_entity_poly.pdbx_strand_id
1 'polypeptide(L)'
;MLTATLSTTTAHLAPAAEAVAPATACFFVVAAAEVGTMSRVLEVFALRSLLPSRWHSQRVGGRADEVHIDVQLDDVVPGEAEKLARKLRQLVEVRQVLITFKAVAD
;
A
#
# COMPACT_ATOMS: atom_id res chain seq x y z
N MET A 1 32.15 44.31 32.61
CA MET A 1 30.74 44.08 32.97
C MET A 1 30.02 43.71 31.68
N LEU A 2 29.88 42.41 31.40
CA LEU A 2 29.37 41.84 30.14
C LEU A 2 27.92 41.40 30.38
N THR A 3 26.95 41.96 29.65
CA THR A 3 25.53 41.59 29.78
C THR A 3 25.13 40.75 28.57
N ALA A 4 24.92 39.45 28.77
CA ALA A 4 24.41 38.55 27.74
C ALA A 4 22.88 38.48 27.84
N THR A 5 22.19 38.89 26.78
CA THR A 5 20.74 38.71 26.61
C THR A 5 20.49 37.34 25.98
N LEU A 6 19.82 36.45 26.72
CA LEU A 6 19.35 35.15 26.19
C LEU A 6 17.95 35.34 25.60
N SER A 7 17.82 35.18 24.29
CA SER A 7 16.53 35.09 23.59
C SER A 7 16.03 33.66 23.60
N THR A 8 14.92 33.41 24.28
CA THR A 8 14.25 32.10 24.30
C THR A 8 13.40 31.95 23.04
N THR A 9 13.84 31.16 22.07
CA THR A 9 13.00 30.71 20.95
C THR A 9 12.10 29.59 21.44
N THR A 10 10.80 29.86 21.59
CA THR A 10 9.78 28.83 21.77
C THR A 10 9.61 28.07 20.46
N ALA A 11 10.05 26.82 20.41
CA ALA A 11 9.78 25.93 19.29
C ALA A 11 8.28 25.59 19.26
N HIS A 12 7.62 25.91 18.14
CA HIS A 12 6.27 25.46 17.83
C HIS A 12 6.30 23.96 17.53
N LEU A 13 5.92 23.14 18.52
CA LEU A 13 5.77 21.70 18.38
C LEU A 13 4.60 21.41 17.43
N ALA A 14 4.92 21.09 16.17
CA ALA A 14 4.02 20.35 15.31
C ALA A 14 3.61 19.04 16.01
N PRO A 15 2.36 18.57 15.90
CA PRO A 15 1.96 17.33 16.53
C PRO A 15 2.86 16.21 16.02
N ALA A 16 3.47 15.48 16.96
CA ALA A 16 4.22 14.28 16.66
C ALA A 16 3.30 13.35 15.89
N ALA A 17 3.56 13.18 14.59
CA ALA A 17 2.92 12.14 13.81
C ALA A 17 3.27 10.84 14.52
N GLU A 18 2.27 10.23 15.16
CA GLU A 18 2.41 8.94 15.81
C GLU A 18 3.05 8.00 14.78
N ALA A 19 4.26 7.51 15.11
CA ALA A 19 5.05 6.73 14.17
C ALA A 19 4.30 5.42 13.92
N VAL A 20 3.51 5.39 12.84
CA VAL A 20 2.73 4.22 12.47
C VAL A 20 3.72 3.14 12.09
N ALA A 21 3.81 2.09 12.91
CA ALA A 21 4.73 0.99 12.70
C ALA A 21 4.51 0.35 11.31
N PRO A 22 5.59 -0.04 10.61
CA PRO A 22 5.47 -0.82 9.40
C PRO A 22 4.71 -2.12 9.69
N ALA A 23 3.87 -2.52 8.74
CA ALA A 23 3.03 -3.71 8.81
C ALA A 23 3.04 -4.42 7.46
N THR A 24 2.64 -5.69 7.42
CA THR A 24 2.36 -6.35 6.14
C THR A 24 0.99 -5.90 5.65
N ALA A 25 0.94 -5.22 4.51
CA ALA A 25 -0.31 -4.93 3.82
C ALA A 25 -0.72 -6.11 2.95
N CYS A 26 -1.93 -6.60 3.16
CA CYS A 26 -2.54 -7.66 2.38
C CYS A 26 -3.60 -7.03 1.46
N PHE A 27 -3.34 -7.08 0.16
CA PHE A 27 -4.25 -6.61 -0.87
C PHE A 27 -5.01 -7.80 -1.46
N PHE A 28 -6.32 -7.68 -1.56
CA PHE A 28 -7.14 -8.60 -2.33
C PHE A 28 -7.82 -7.83 -3.46
N VAL A 29 -7.47 -8.20 -4.70
CA VAL A 29 -7.93 -7.54 -5.91
C VAL A 29 -8.85 -8.48 -6.68
N VAL A 30 -10.04 -7.99 -7.02
CA VAL A 30 -10.96 -8.65 -7.94
C VAL A 30 -10.93 -7.88 -9.25
N ALA A 31 -10.61 -8.55 -10.34
CA ALA A 31 -10.48 -7.94 -11.66
C ALA A 31 -11.01 -8.83 -12.78
N ALA A 32 -11.27 -8.26 -13.95
CA ALA A 32 -11.59 -9.01 -15.16
C ALA A 32 -10.41 -9.92 -15.56
N ALA A 33 -10.69 -11.15 -15.98
CA ALA A 33 -9.68 -12.12 -16.39
C ALA A 33 -9.16 -11.86 -17.81
N GLU A 34 -8.43 -10.76 -18.00
CA GLU A 34 -7.75 -10.44 -19.25
C GLU A 34 -6.27 -10.80 -19.19
N VAL A 35 -5.65 -11.05 -20.35
CA VAL A 35 -4.23 -11.41 -20.47
C VAL A 35 -3.32 -10.37 -19.79
N GLY A 36 -3.68 -9.09 -19.88
CA GLY A 36 -2.89 -7.98 -19.33
C GLY A 36 -3.13 -7.68 -17.85
N THR A 37 -4.17 -8.23 -17.22
CA THR A 37 -4.61 -7.84 -15.87
C THR A 37 -3.51 -8.03 -14.84
N MET A 38 -2.88 -9.20 -14.81
CA MET A 38 -1.83 -9.51 -13.83
C MET A 38 -0.61 -8.60 -13.99
N SER A 39 -0.18 -8.34 -15.24
CA SER A 39 0.95 -7.44 -15.51
C SER A 39 0.67 -6.00 -15.09
N ARG A 40 -0.54 -5.49 -15.37
CA ARG A 40 -0.97 -4.14 -14.97
C ARG A 40 -1.07 -3.99 -13.46
N VAL A 41 -1.55 -5.02 -12.75
CA VAL A 41 -1.57 -5.03 -11.28
C VAL A 41 -0.14 -5.04 -10.73
N LEU A 42 0.74 -5.87 -11.28
CA LEU A 42 2.14 -5.94 -10.85
C LEU A 42 2.90 -4.63 -11.10
N GLU A 43 2.60 -3.94 -12.20
CA GLU A 43 3.19 -2.64 -12.57
C GLU A 43 2.99 -1.58 -11.47
N VAL A 44 1.86 -1.58 -10.77
CA VAL A 44 1.58 -0.61 -9.69
C VAL A 44 2.64 -0.68 -8.59
N PHE A 45 3.16 -1.87 -8.30
CA PHE A 45 4.23 -2.12 -7.33
C PHE A 45 5.61 -1.90 -7.95
N ALA A 46 5.84 -2.45 -9.15
CA ALA A 46 7.12 -2.38 -9.84
C ALA A 46 7.59 -0.93 -10.10
N LEU A 47 6.66 -0.03 -10.45
CA LEU A 47 6.94 1.40 -10.66
C LEU A 47 7.43 2.15 -9.40
N ARG A 48 7.39 1.52 -8.22
CA ARG A 48 7.92 2.06 -6.96
C ARG A 48 9.05 1.20 -6.39
N SER A 49 9.57 0.26 -7.17
CA SER A 49 10.58 -0.70 -6.70
C SER A 49 10.11 -1.51 -5.49
N LEU A 50 8.81 -1.77 -5.39
CA LEU A 50 8.22 -2.60 -4.35
C LEU A 50 8.05 -4.02 -4.88
N LEU A 51 8.67 -4.99 -4.20
CA LEU A 51 8.54 -6.40 -4.51
C LEU A 51 7.59 -7.05 -3.50
N PRO A 52 6.42 -7.59 -3.93
CA PRO A 52 5.55 -8.33 -3.04
C PRO A 52 6.24 -9.55 -2.44
N SER A 53 6.05 -9.79 -1.15
CA SER A 53 6.53 -11.00 -0.47
C SER A 53 5.64 -12.21 -0.75
N ARG A 54 4.37 -11.97 -1.12
CA ARG A 54 3.47 -12.99 -1.65
C ARG A 54 2.71 -12.47 -2.85
N TRP A 55 2.60 -13.33 -3.86
CA TRP A 55 1.69 -13.15 -4.98
C TRP A 55 0.95 -14.47 -5.22
N HIS A 56 -0.38 -14.44 -5.12
CA HIS A 56 -1.21 -15.58 -5.46
C HIS A 56 -2.40 -15.10 -6.29
N SER A 57 -2.52 -15.61 -7.52
CA SER A 57 -3.59 -15.25 -8.43
C SER A 57 -4.34 -16.50 -8.88
N GLN A 58 -5.67 -16.45 -8.87
CA GLN A 58 -6.52 -17.54 -9.32
C GLN A 58 -7.63 -16.99 -10.21
N ARG A 59 -7.85 -17.63 -11.36
CA ARG A 59 -9.05 -17.38 -12.17
C ARG A 59 -10.25 -18.01 -11.48
N VAL A 60 -11.32 -17.24 -11.31
CA VAL A 60 -12.55 -17.68 -10.66
C VAL A 60 -13.66 -17.69 -11.70
N GLY A 61 -14.27 -18.87 -11.91
CA GLY A 61 -15.37 -19.04 -12.87
C GLY A 61 -16.70 -18.54 -12.29
N GLY A 62 -17.54 -17.94 -13.12
CA GLY A 62 -18.84 -17.39 -12.72
C GLY A 62 -19.56 -16.62 -13.83
N ARG A 63 -20.42 -15.67 -13.44
CA ARG A 63 -21.25 -14.85 -14.37
C ARG A 63 -20.43 -13.88 -15.22
N ALA A 64 -19.20 -13.60 -14.80
CA ALA A 64 -18.17 -12.88 -15.54
C ALA A 64 -16.82 -13.56 -15.24
N ASP A 65 -15.95 -13.69 -16.23
CA ASP A 65 -14.62 -14.28 -16.04
C ASP A 65 -13.76 -13.31 -15.23
N GLU A 66 -13.34 -13.74 -14.05
CA GLU A 66 -12.64 -12.92 -13.05
C GLU A 66 -11.32 -13.56 -12.64
N VAL A 67 -10.38 -12.71 -12.23
CA VAL A 67 -9.16 -13.12 -11.54
C VAL A 67 -9.15 -12.48 -10.16
N HIS A 68 -8.91 -13.31 -9.16
CA HIS A 68 -8.68 -12.88 -7.79
C HIS A 68 -7.17 -12.89 -7.54
N ILE A 69 -6.63 -11.79 -7.03
CA ILE A 69 -5.20 -11.63 -6.78
C ILE A 69 -5.01 -11.24 -5.31
N ASP A 70 -4.33 -12.09 -4.56
CA ASP A 70 -3.80 -11.83 -3.23
C ASP A 70 -2.34 -11.38 -3.34
N VAL A 71 -2.04 -10.20 -2.82
CA VAL A 71 -0.70 -9.62 -2.81
C VAL A 71 -0.35 -9.21 -1.39
N GLN A 72 0.80 -9.62 -0.88
CA GLN A 72 1.31 -9.17 0.41
C GLN A 72 2.58 -8.36 0.20
N LEU A 73 2.66 -7.23 0.89
CA LEU A 73 3.82 -6.35 0.91
C LEU A 73 4.22 -6.10 2.35
N ASP A 74 5.42 -6.56 2.71
CA ASP A 74 5.99 -6.38 4.04
C ASP A 74 6.55 -4.96 4.21
N ASP A 75 6.75 -4.58 5.46
CA ASP A 75 7.40 -3.32 5.87
C ASP A 75 6.80 -2.05 5.25
N VAL A 76 5.48 -2.02 4.99
CA VAL A 76 4.82 -0.87 4.38
C VAL A 76 4.08 -0.03 5.41
N VAL A 77 4.23 1.30 5.29
CA VAL A 77 3.46 2.25 6.10
C VAL A 77 2.02 2.30 5.57
N PRO A 78 0.97 2.31 6.42
CA PRO A 78 -0.42 2.26 5.97
C PRO A 78 -0.81 3.36 4.96
N GLY A 79 -0.26 4.56 5.09
CA GLY A 79 -0.49 5.65 4.13
C GLY A 79 0.08 5.39 2.73
N GLU A 80 1.16 4.62 2.62
CA GLU A 80 1.68 4.16 1.32
C GLU A 80 0.82 3.05 0.75
N ALA A 81 0.45 2.08 1.58
CA ALA A 81 -0.42 0.97 1.18
C ALA A 81 -1.77 1.48 0.63
N GLU A 82 -2.37 2.51 1.25
CA GLU A 82 -3.60 3.13 0.74
C GLU A 82 -3.39 3.86 -0.59
N LYS A 83 -2.21 4.46 -0.84
CA LYS A 83 -1.86 5.04 -2.15
C LYS A 83 -1.77 3.96 -3.22
N LEU A 84 -1.24 2.78 -2.88
CA LEU A 84 -1.21 1.62 -3.78
C LEU A 84 -2.64 1.14 -4.07
N ALA A 85 -3.45 0.93 -3.03
CA ALA A 85 -4.85 0.52 -3.16
C ALA A 85 -5.65 1.48 -4.06
N ARG A 86 -5.49 2.79 -3.86
CA ARG A 86 -6.13 3.79 -4.73
C ARG A 86 -5.72 3.67 -6.20
N LYS A 87 -4.44 3.41 -6.48
CA LYS A 87 -3.96 3.22 -7.86
C LYS A 87 -4.43 1.90 -8.48
N LEU A 88 -4.50 0.82 -7.69
CA LEU A 88 -5.11 -0.44 -8.13
C LEU A 88 -6.57 -0.24 -8.54
N ARG A 89 -7.35 0.52 -7.75
CA ARG A 89 -8.75 0.87 -8.07
C ARG A 89 -8.92 1.72 -9.34
N GLN A 90 -7.84 2.28 -9.89
CA GLN A 90 -7.87 3.06 -11.13
C GLN A 90 -7.60 2.23 -12.39
N LEU A 91 -7.19 0.97 -12.24
CA LEU A 91 -7.02 0.06 -13.38
C LEU A 91 -8.40 -0.33 -13.92
N VAL A 92 -8.57 -0.28 -15.25
CA VAL A 92 -9.86 -0.47 -15.92
C VAL A 92 -10.47 -1.86 -15.63
N GLU A 93 -9.63 -2.86 -15.50
CA GLU A 93 -10.03 -4.25 -15.26
C GLU A 93 -10.41 -4.51 -13.80
N VAL A 94 -9.96 -3.65 -12.87
CA VAL A 94 -10.14 -3.85 -11.43
C VAL A 94 -11.53 -3.40 -11.00
N ARG A 95 -12.26 -4.33 -10.38
CA ARG A 95 -13.63 -4.13 -9.89
C ARG A 95 -13.65 -3.79 -8.41
N GLN A 96 -12.76 -4.41 -7.64
CA GLN A 96 -12.71 -4.24 -6.19
C GLN A 96 -11.28 -4.42 -5.68
N VAL A 97 -10.94 -3.63 -4.66
CA VAL A 97 -9.69 -3.77 -3.90
C VAL A 97 -10.01 -3.69 -2.41
N LEU A 98 -9.69 -4.75 -1.69
CA LEU A 98 -9.68 -4.79 -0.24
C LEU A 98 -8.23 -4.67 0.26
N ILE A 99 -8.06 -3.99 1.38
CA ILE A 99 -6.78 -3.90 2.07
C ILE A 99 -6.99 -4.26 3.53
N THR A 100 -6.15 -5.15 4.04
CA THR A 100 -6.04 -5.46 5.46
C THR A 100 -4.58 -5.38 5.89
N PHE A 101 -4.34 -5.25 7.19
CA PHE A 101 -3.00 -5.17 7.75
C PHE A 101 -2.83 -6.30 8.76
N LYS A 102 -1.64 -6.90 8.76
CA LYS A 102 -1.20 -7.83 9.79
C LYS A 102 0.18 -7.41 10.29
N ALA A 103 0.54 -7.85 11.49
CA ALA A 103 1.89 -7.67 12.01
C ALA A 103 2.91 -8.28 11.05
N VAL A 104 4.08 -7.64 10.93
CA VAL A 104 5.21 -8.19 10.18
C VAL A 104 5.58 -9.54 10.80
N ALA A 105 5.74 -10.57 9.96
CA ALA A 105 6.21 -11.86 10.43
C ALA A 105 7.75 -11.79 10.56
N ASP A 106 8.27 -12.12 11.75
CA ASP A 106 9.70 -12.24 12.04
C ASP A 106 10.40 -13.30 11.16
#